data_AF-A0A967MBK7-F1
#
_entry.id   AF-A0A967MBK7-F1
#
_cell.length_a   1.000
_cell.length_b   1.000
_cell.length_c   1.000
_cell.angle_alpha   90.00
_cell.angle_beta   90.00
_cell.angle_gamma   90.00
#
_symmetry.space_group_name_H-M   'P 1'
#
loop_
_entity.id
_entity.type
_entity.pdbx_description
1 polymer ?
#
loop_
_entity_poly.entity_id
_entity_poly.type
_entity_poly.pdbx_seq_one_letter_code
_entity_poly.pdbx_strand_id
1 'polypeptide(L)'
;RDWTHLRELLPELRKRKVVDEERFEELERMVHTELLHDAAGSADPQALHQGWSDVPRRLRTSEPLVTTYAEGLIKQGYHETAANLLRDALKKSWNEQLVYLYGMIESSDPAKQLAHAEDWLKHHERDPVLLLALGRLCVRNELWGKARMYLEASIGAGARPDTYRALGELLERMNERQEAAECYRKGLLLADEAEKPRTVGRALAGRGAPDPAKLLSPG
;
A
#
# COMPACT_ATOMS: atom_id res chain seq x y z
N ARG A 1 -14.15 0.22 -19.15
CA ARG A 1 -13.05 -0.45 -19.85
C ARG A 1 -13.22 -1.94 -19.56
N ASP A 2 -13.14 -2.83 -20.54
CA ASP A 2 -13.43 -4.26 -20.34
C ASP A 2 -12.14 -5.06 -20.13
N TRP A 3 -11.66 -5.07 -18.88
CA TRP A 3 -10.46 -5.80 -18.49
C TRP A 3 -10.65 -7.32 -18.52
N THR A 4 -11.89 -7.78 -18.35
CA THR A 4 -12.25 -9.19 -18.42
C THR A 4 -12.03 -9.72 -19.83
N HIS A 5 -12.51 -8.98 -20.83
CA HIS A 5 -12.28 -9.34 -22.23
C HIS A 5 -10.80 -9.29 -22.60
N LEU A 6 -10.05 -8.29 -22.11
CA LEU A 6 -8.60 -8.23 -22.37
C LEU A 6 -7.85 -9.42 -21.75
N ARG A 7 -8.25 -9.90 -20.57
CA ARG A 7 -7.70 -11.12 -19.97
C ARG A 7 -7.91 -12.36 -20.85
N GLU A 8 -9.08 -12.50 -21.46
CA GLU A 8 -9.40 -13.62 -22.36
C GLU A 8 -8.52 -13.63 -23.62
N LEU A 9 -8.07 -12.45 -24.06
CA LEU A 9 -7.22 -12.28 -25.24
C LEU A 9 -5.72 -12.48 -24.95
N LEU A 10 -5.27 -12.43 -23.68
CA LEU A 10 -3.85 -12.59 -23.32
C LEU A 10 -3.21 -13.88 -23.86
N PRO A 11 -3.83 -15.07 -23.79
CA PRO A 11 -3.25 -16.29 -24.34
C PRO A 11 -3.02 -16.21 -25.85
N GLU A 12 -3.94 -15.57 -26.58
CA GLU A 12 -3.79 -15.37 -28.02
C GLU A 12 -2.68 -14.38 -28.36
N LEU A 13 -2.60 -13.26 -27.63
CA LEU A 13 -1.54 -12.25 -27.78
C LEU A 13 -0.16 -12.87 -27.57
N ARG A 14 -0.02 -13.73 -26.54
CA ARG A 14 1.23 -14.47 -26.27
C ARG A 14 1.58 -15.43 -27.40
N LYS A 15 0.60 -16.23 -27.86
CA LYS A 15 0.80 -17.23 -28.92
C LYS A 15 1.22 -16.59 -30.24
N ARG A 16 0.64 -15.44 -30.57
CA ARG A 16 0.90 -14.72 -31.82
C ARG A 16 2.17 -13.85 -31.78
N LYS A 17 2.85 -13.73 -30.62
CA LYS A 17 4.05 -12.90 -30.43
C LYS A 17 3.89 -11.48 -30.97
N VAL A 18 2.68 -10.93 -30.83
CA VAL A 18 2.34 -9.57 -31.34
C VAL A 18 3.12 -8.50 -30.58
N VAL A 19 3.53 -8.83 -29.35
CA VAL A 19 4.27 -7.97 -28.44
C VAL A 19 5.47 -8.77 -27.92
N ASP A 20 6.59 -8.09 -27.64
CA ASP A 20 7.72 -8.71 -26.94
C ASP A 20 7.33 -9.19 -25.53
N GLU A 21 8.13 -10.12 -24.97
CA GLU A 21 7.79 -10.78 -23.70
C GLU A 21 7.73 -9.79 -22.53
N GLU A 22 8.57 -8.75 -22.52
CA GLU A 22 8.62 -7.74 -21.46
C GLU A 22 7.34 -6.91 -21.41
N ARG A 23 6.92 -6.38 -22.57
CA ARG A 23 5.65 -5.64 -22.71
C ARG A 23 4.44 -6.55 -22.50
N PHE A 24 4.52 -7.83 -22.88
CA PHE A 24 3.46 -8.79 -22.61
C PHE A 24 3.28 -9.00 -21.09
N GLU A 25 4.37 -9.21 -20.36
CA GLU A 25 4.31 -9.34 -18.89
C GLU A 25 3.82 -8.05 -18.22
N GLU A 26 4.18 -6.87 -18.75
CA GLU A 26 3.64 -5.58 -18.29
C GLU A 26 2.13 -5.47 -18.50
N LEU A 27 1.65 -5.82 -19.70
CA LEU A 27 0.23 -5.83 -20.03
C LEU A 27 -0.54 -6.80 -19.14
N GLU A 28 -0.05 -8.03 -18.97
CA GLU A 28 -0.69 -9.05 -18.15
C GLU A 28 -0.76 -8.61 -16.68
N ARG A 29 0.33 -8.05 -16.14
CA ARG A 29 0.35 -7.48 -14.79
C ARG A 29 -0.68 -6.36 -14.63
N MET A 30 -0.75 -5.43 -15.59
CA MET A 30 -1.74 -4.34 -15.58
C MET A 30 -3.17 -4.88 -15.60
N VAL A 31 -3.48 -5.83 -16.48
CA VAL A 31 -4.82 -6.44 -16.58
C VAL A 31 -5.23 -7.08 -15.26
N HIS A 32 -4.34 -7.86 -14.65
CA HIS A 32 -4.65 -8.50 -13.37
C HIS A 32 -4.76 -7.52 -12.21
N THR A 33 -3.99 -6.42 -12.20
CA THR A 33 -4.09 -5.37 -11.17
C THR A 33 -5.45 -4.68 -11.25
N GLU A 34 -5.90 -4.33 -12.44
CA GLU A 34 -7.20 -3.67 -12.64
C GLU A 34 -8.36 -4.61 -12.30
N LEU A 35 -8.29 -5.90 -12.70
CA LEU A 35 -9.28 -6.89 -12.32
C LEU A 35 -9.36 -7.11 -10.80
N LEU A 36 -8.21 -7.10 -10.09
CA LEU A 36 -8.20 -7.17 -8.63
C LEU A 36 -8.78 -5.91 -7.99
N HIS A 37 -8.52 -4.74 -8.57
CA HIS A 37 -9.10 -3.49 -8.09
C HIS A 37 -10.62 -3.50 -8.21
N ASP A 38 -11.15 -3.92 -9.37
CA ASP A 38 -12.59 -4.07 -9.59
C ASP A 38 -13.19 -5.12 -8.62
N ALA A 39 -12.51 -6.25 -8.42
CA ALA A 39 -12.93 -7.29 -7.49
C ALA A 39 -12.91 -6.83 -6.03
N ALA A 40 -11.95 -5.99 -5.62
CA ALA A 40 -11.88 -5.42 -4.27
C ALA A 40 -13.04 -4.47 -3.98
N GLY A 41 -13.59 -3.81 -5.00
CA GLY A 41 -14.78 -2.95 -4.91
C GLY A 41 -16.12 -3.69 -5.06
N SER A 42 -16.09 -4.99 -5.36
CA SER A 42 -17.29 -5.81 -5.50
C SER A 42 -18.00 -6.03 -4.17
N ALA A 43 -19.33 -6.19 -4.22
CA ALA A 43 -20.13 -6.61 -3.07
C ALA A 43 -19.96 -8.11 -2.75
N ASP A 44 -19.36 -8.90 -3.64
CA ASP A 44 -19.06 -10.31 -3.43
C ASP A 44 -17.68 -10.49 -2.77
N PRO A 45 -17.61 -10.97 -1.52
CA PRO A 45 -16.34 -11.22 -0.83
C PRO A 45 -15.48 -12.29 -1.51
N GLN A 46 -16.07 -13.20 -2.29
CA GLN A 46 -15.31 -14.24 -2.99
C GLN A 46 -14.62 -13.72 -4.25
N ALA A 47 -15.13 -12.65 -4.86
CA ALA A 47 -14.59 -12.09 -6.10
C ALA A 47 -13.10 -11.73 -5.97
N LEU A 48 -12.69 -11.17 -4.83
CA LEU A 48 -11.30 -10.79 -4.57
C LEU A 48 -10.38 -12.02 -4.48
N HIS A 49 -10.82 -13.08 -3.78
CA HIS A 49 -10.06 -14.32 -3.68
C HIS A 49 -9.98 -15.05 -5.02
N GLN A 50 -11.06 -15.06 -5.81
CA GLN A 50 -11.06 -15.63 -7.14
C GLN A 50 -10.15 -14.85 -8.08
N GLY A 51 -10.24 -13.52 -8.08
CA GLY A 51 -9.36 -12.65 -8.86
C GLY A 51 -7.89 -12.90 -8.57
N TRP A 52 -7.52 -13.09 -7.30
CA TRP A 52 -6.16 -13.45 -6.89
C TRP A 52 -5.76 -14.86 -7.33
N SER A 53 -6.68 -15.82 -7.29
CA SER A 53 -6.46 -17.18 -7.79
C SER A 53 -6.19 -17.20 -9.29
N ASP A 54 -6.86 -16.33 -10.05
CA ASP A 54 -6.68 -16.17 -11.49
C ASP A 54 -5.34 -15.52 -11.86
N VAL A 55 -4.69 -14.81 -10.92
CA VAL A 55 -3.35 -14.25 -11.14
C VAL A 55 -2.32 -15.37 -11.34
N PRO A 56 -1.55 -15.36 -12.44
CA PRO A 56 -0.50 -16.34 -12.66
C PRO A 56 0.56 -16.28 -11.55
N ARG A 57 1.03 -17.46 -11.10
CA ARG A 57 1.98 -17.56 -9.96
C ARG A 57 3.23 -16.68 -10.10
N ARG A 58 3.75 -16.51 -11.32
CA ARG A 58 4.93 -15.65 -11.60
C ARG A 58 4.71 -14.16 -11.30
N LEU A 59 3.45 -13.69 -11.37
CA LEU A 59 3.09 -12.29 -11.16
C LEU A 59 2.64 -12.00 -9.73
N ARG A 60 2.36 -13.03 -8.91
CA ARG A 60 1.89 -12.90 -7.51
C ARG A 60 2.92 -12.28 -6.56
N THR A 61 4.15 -12.05 -7.01
CA THR A 61 5.18 -11.32 -6.27
C THR A 61 5.35 -9.89 -6.74
N SER A 62 4.66 -9.48 -7.80
CA SER A 62 4.76 -8.10 -8.28
C SER A 62 4.10 -7.15 -7.29
N GLU A 63 4.78 -6.04 -7.02
CA GLU A 63 4.33 -5.04 -6.06
C GLU A 63 2.90 -4.55 -6.35
N PRO A 64 2.51 -4.16 -7.58
CA PRO A 64 1.15 -3.65 -7.82
C PRO A 64 0.07 -4.66 -7.45
N LEU A 65 0.27 -5.95 -7.79
CA LEU A 65 -0.69 -7.00 -7.50
C LEU A 65 -0.79 -7.30 -6.00
N VAL A 66 0.35 -7.39 -5.30
CA VAL A 66 0.37 -7.61 -3.84
C VAL A 66 -0.28 -6.43 -3.11
N THR A 67 0.03 -5.20 -3.50
CA THR A 67 -0.55 -3.99 -2.92
C THR A 67 -2.07 -3.97 -3.10
N THR A 68 -2.58 -4.12 -4.33
CA THR A 68 -4.03 -4.11 -4.58
C THR A 68 -4.76 -5.23 -3.85
N TYR A 69 -4.19 -6.44 -3.82
CA TYR A 69 -4.80 -7.55 -3.10
C TYR A 69 -4.81 -7.33 -1.58
N ALA A 70 -3.70 -6.85 -1.01
CA ALA A 70 -3.61 -6.53 0.42
C ALA A 70 -4.59 -5.42 0.83
N GLU A 71 -4.73 -4.37 0.04
CA GLU A 71 -5.72 -3.31 0.27
C GLU A 71 -7.15 -3.85 0.26
N GLY A 72 -7.49 -4.71 -0.71
CA GLY A 72 -8.78 -5.38 -0.77
C GLY A 72 -9.04 -6.25 0.46
N LEU A 73 -8.06 -7.06 0.88
CA LEU A 73 -8.18 -7.91 2.06
C LEU A 73 -8.40 -7.09 3.33
N ILE A 74 -7.67 -5.98 3.50
CA ILE A 74 -7.83 -5.07 4.65
C ILE A 74 -9.24 -4.45 4.64
N LYS A 75 -9.71 -3.96 3.50
CA LYS A 75 -11.06 -3.36 3.37
C LYS A 75 -12.18 -4.35 3.68
N GLN A 76 -11.99 -5.63 3.36
CA GLN A 76 -12.96 -6.70 3.60
C GLN A 76 -12.78 -7.38 4.96
N GLY A 77 -11.84 -6.94 5.81
CA GLY A 77 -11.62 -7.47 7.16
C GLY A 77 -10.79 -8.77 7.22
N TYR A 78 -10.21 -9.24 6.11
CA TYR A 78 -9.33 -10.41 6.05
C TYR A 78 -7.90 -10.08 6.52
N HIS A 79 -7.79 -9.55 7.74
CA HIS A 79 -6.57 -9.01 8.32
C HIS A 79 -5.43 -10.03 8.45
N GLU A 80 -5.71 -11.26 8.89
CA GLU A 80 -4.68 -12.30 9.04
C GLU A 80 -4.10 -12.73 7.68
N THR A 81 -4.95 -12.86 6.67
CA THR A 81 -4.52 -13.17 5.29
C THR A 81 -3.64 -12.06 4.74
N ALA A 82 -4.05 -10.80 4.93
CA ALA A 82 -3.26 -9.63 4.52
C ALA A 82 -1.91 -9.60 5.25
N ALA A 83 -1.88 -9.87 6.56
CA ALA A 83 -0.65 -9.83 7.35
C ALA A 83 0.36 -10.87 6.85
N ASN A 84 -0.10 -12.10 6.57
CA ASN A 84 0.75 -13.17 6.04
C ASN A 84 1.30 -12.80 4.66
N LEU A 85 0.44 -12.34 3.75
CA LEU A 85 0.80 -11.91 2.40
C LEU A 85 1.89 -10.81 2.45
N LEU A 86 1.68 -9.77 3.25
CA LEU A 86 2.60 -8.64 3.35
C LEU A 86 3.94 -9.07 3.95
N ARG A 87 3.95 -9.90 5.01
CA ARG A 87 5.21 -10.40 5.59
C ARG A 87 6.02 -11.21 4.58
N ASP A 88 5.36 -12.05 3.78
CA ASP A 88 6.06 -12.86 2.78
C ASP A 88 6.53 -12.05 1.57
N ALA A 89 5.81 -11.00 1.19
CA ALA A 89 6.26 -10.05 0.17
C ALA A 89 7.47 -9.22 0.66
N LEU A 90 7.40 -8.67 1.88
CA LEU A 90 8.46 -7.85 2.48
C LEU A 90 9.77 -8.61 2.70
N LYS A 91 9.71 -9.93 2.95
CA LYS A 91 10.92 -10.79 3.00
C LYS A 91 11.68 -10.83 1.67
N LYS A 92 10.98 -10.69 0.54
CA LYS A 92 11.56 -10.77 -0.81
C LYS A 92 12.07 -9.43 -1.28
N SER A 93 11.27 -8.39 -1.07
CA SER A 93 11.59 -7.03 -1.44
C SER A 93 11.00 -6.08 -0.42
N TRP A 94 11.86 -5.31 0.24
CA TRP A 94 11.41 -4.22 1.09
C TRP A 94 10.64 -3.20 0.24
N ASN A 95 9.48 -2.77 0.71
CA ASN A 95 8.64 -1.81 0.02
C ASN A 95 7.81 -1.02 1.05
N GLU A 96 7.98 0.30 1.06
CA GLU A 96 7.34 1.18 2.03
C GLU A 96 5.80 1.14 1.96
N GLN A 97 5.21 0.97 0.78
CA GLN A 97 3.74 0.86 0.65
C GLN A 97 3.23 -0.40 1.34
N LEU A 98 3.92 -1.53 1.21
CA LEU A 98 3.56 -2.76 1.90
C LEU A 98 3.72 -2.64 3.43
N VAL A 99 4.75 -1.92 3.90
CA VAL A 99 4.93 -1.61 5.33
C VAL A 99 3.79 -0.72 5.84
N TYR A 100 3.41 0.31 5.07
CA TYR A 100 2.30 1.19 5.39
C TYR A 100 1.00 0.41 5.60
N LEU A 101 0.69 -0.50 4.66
CA LEU A 101 -0.48 -1.38 4.74
C LEU A 101 -0.41 -2.32 5.95
N TYR A 102 0.77 -2.85 6.27
CA TYR A 102 0.94 -3.71 7.45
C TYR A 102 0.60 -2.96 8.75
N GLY A 103 0.97 -1.68 8.84
CA GLY A 103 0.60 -0.79 9.93
C GLY A 103 -0.90 -0.44 10.01
N MET A 104 -1.71 -0.78 9.01
CA MET A 104 -3.17 -0.59 9.01
C MET A 104 -3.93 -1.85 9.40
N ILE A 105 -3.27 -3.02 9.46
CA ILE A 105 -3.92 -4.29 9.79
C ILE A 105 -4.30 -4.36 11.27
N GLU A 106 -5.51 -4.83 11.54
CA GLU A 106 -6.02 -5.16 12.87
C GLU A 106 -5.94 -6.67 13.07
N SER A 107 -4.79 -7.17 13.53
CA SER A 107 -4.57 -8.59 13.77
C SER A 107 -5.31 -9.08 15.01
N SER A 108 -5.68 -10.37 15.03
CA SER A 108 -6.18 -11.05 16.23
C SER A 108 -5.13 -11.18 17.34
N ASP A 109 -3.84 -11.03 17.02
CA ASP A 109 -2.72 -11.00 17.98
C ASP A 109 -1.86 -9.75 17.76
N PRO A 110 -2.27 -8.59 18.32
CA PRO A 110 -1.56 -7.31 18.16
C PRO A 110 -0.13 -7.34 18.69
N ALA A 111 0.15 -8.16 19.71
CA ALA A 111 1.48 -8.24 20.33
C ALA A 111 2.46 -8.96 19.39
N LYS A 112 2.02 -10.07 18.78
CA LYS A 112 2.82 -10.78 17.76
C LYS A 112 3.00 -9.95 16.49
N GLN A 113 1.98 -9.21 16.07
CA GLN A 113 2.07 -8.28 14.94
C GLN A 113 3.12 -7.20 15.19
N LEU A 114 3.11 -6.60 16.38
CA LEU A 114 4.12 -5.62 16.79
C LEU A 114 5.53 -6.24 16.81
N ALA A 115 5.70 -7.41 17.44
CA ALA A 115 7.00 -8.08 17.50
C ALA A 115 7.59 -8.36 16.11
N HIS A 116 6.77 -8.79 15.15
CA HIS A 116 7.21 -8.97 13.76
C HIS A 116 7.64 -7.67 13.09
N ALA A 117 6.92 -6.57 13.31
CA ALA A 117 7.32 -5.28 12.75
C ALA A 117 8.60 -4.74 13.40
N GLU A 118 8.81 -4.99 14.70
CA GLU A 118 10.02 -4.58 15.41
C GLU A 118 11.26 -5.33 14.93
N ASP A 119 11.12 -6.59 14.51
CA ASP A 119 12.21 -7.31 13.87
C ASP A 119 12.73 -6.63 12.60
N TRP A 120 11.88 -5.89 11.87
CA TRP A 120 12.30 -5.16 10.67
C TRP A 120 13.19 -3.95 10.99
N LEU A 121 13.14 -3.41 12.21
CA LEU A 121 14.01 -2.28 12.61
C LEU A 121 15.48 -2.64 12.47
N LYS A 122 15.87 -3.90 12.67
CA LYS A 122 17.27 -4.37 12.55
C LYS A 122 17.95 -4.00 11.22
N HIS A 123 17.15 -3.81 10.17
CA HIS A 123 17.62 -3.45 8.83
C HIS A 123 17.04 -2.12 8.31
N HIS A 124 16.06 -1.54 9.00
CA HIS A 124 15.28 -0.39 8.54
C HIS A 124 15.03 0.64 9.66
N GLU A 125 16.01 0.85 10.54
CA GLU A 125 15.89 1.68 11.76
C GLU A 125 15.36 3.11 11.54
N ARG A 126 15.66 3.71 10.37
CA ARG A 126 15.31 5.09 10.02
C ARG A 126 14.23 5.20 8.95
N ASP A 127 13.57 4.09 8.60
CA ASP A 127 12.48 4.13 7.63
C ASP A 127 11.27 4.84 8.27
N PRO A 128 10.87 6.03 7.76
CA PRO A 128 9.79 6.80 8.37
C PRO A 128 8.44 6.06 8.31
N VAL A 129 8.23 5.21 7.30
CA VAL A 129 6.98 4.45 7.13
C VAL A 129 6.93 3.26 8.08
N LEU A 130 8.05 2.60 8.32
CA LEU A 130 8.16 1.56 9.36
C LEU A 130 7.91 2.16 10.75
N LEU A 131 8.53 3.29 11.06
CA LEU A 131 8.34 3.97 12.35
C LEU A 131 6.88 4.39 12.55
N LEU A 132 6.20 4.87 11.50
CA LEU A 132 4.76 5.13 11.54
C LEU A 132 3.94 3.86 11.82
N ALA A 133 4.24 2.77 11.10
CA ALA A 133 3.55 1.49 11.30
C ALA A 133 3.70 0.97 12.73
N LEU A 134 4.92 1.05 13.28
CA LEU A 134 5.22 0.69 14.67
C LEU A 134 4.48 1.58 15.67
N GLY A 135 4.44 2.89 15.44
CA GLY A 135 3.65 3.82 16.24
C GLY A 135 2.19 3.39 16.33
N ARG A 136 1.54 3.12 15.19
CA ARG A 136 0.15 2.62 15.13
C ARG A 136 -0.03 1.29 15.85
N LEU A 137 0.92 0.36 15.70
CA LEU A 137 0.90 -0.94 16.38
C LEU A 137 1.06 -0.79 17.89
N CYS A 138 1.92 0.10 18.37
CA CYS A 138 2.05 0.41 19.79
C CYS A 138 0.77 1.03 20.37
N VAL A 139 0.10 1.93 19.63
CA VAL A 139 -1.22 2.47 20.03
C VAL A 139 -2.24 1.34 20.23
N ARG A 140 -2.27 0.35 19.33
CA ARG A 140 -3.16 -0.83 19.46
C ARG A 140 -2.81 -1.75 20.62
N ASN A 141 -1.54 -1.80 21.01
CA ASN A 141 -1.06 -2.54 22.18
C ASN A 141 -1.07 -1.71 23.47
N GLU A 142 -1.65 -0.50 23.45
CA GLU A 142 -1.71 0.43 24.59
C GLU A 142 -0.33 0.84 25.15
N LEU A 143 0.72 0.75 24.30
CA LEU A 143 2.09 1.12 24.63
C LEU A 143 2.34 2.59 24.32
N TRP A 144 1.65 3.50 25.02
CA TRP A 144 1.57 4.93 24.68
C TRP A 144 2.94 5.62 24.57
N GLY A 145 3.84 5.39 25.52
CA GLY A 145 5.19 5.98 25.49
C GLY A 145 6.03 5.49 24.31
N LYS A 146 5.92 4.20 23.96
CA LYS A 146 6.61 3.61 22.81
C LYS A 146 6.01 4.10 21.50
N ALA A 147 4.69 4.26 21.44
CA ALA A 147 3.99 4.84 20.31
C ALA A 147 4.46 6.27 20.05
N ARG A 148 4.51 7.13 21.08
CA ARG A 148 4.99 8.51 20.98
C ARG A 148 6.42 8.54 20.43
N MET A 149 7.32 7.75 21.01
CA MET A 149 8.72 7.64 20.57
C MET A 149 8.84 7.26 19.09
N TYR A 150 8.11 6.24 18.62
CA TYR A 150 8.17 5.84 17.21
C TYR A 150 7.57 6.89 16.27
N LEU A 151 6.47 7.55 16.65
CA LEU A 151 5.83 8.57 15.82
C LEU A 151 6.69 9.84 15.73
N GLU A 152 7.31 10.26 16.82
CA GLU A 152 8.27 11.37 16.81
C GLU A 152 9.52 11.04 15.98
N ALA A 153 10.04 9.81 16.10
CA ALA A 153 11.15 9.34 15.28
C ALA A 153 10.78 9.29 13.78
N SER A 154 9.56 8.86 13.45
CA SER A 154 9.02 8.87 12.08
C SER A 154 9.00 10.30 11.51
N ILE A 155 8.47 11.27 12.28
CA ILE A 155 8.47 12.69 11.89
C ILE A 155 9.89 13.21 11.66
N GLY A 156 10.83 12.85 12.53
CA GLY A 156 12.24 13.25 12.41
C GLY A 156 12.95 12.63 11.20
N ALA A 157 12.61 11.40 10.82
CA ALA A 157 13.18 10.71 9.66
C ALA A 157 12.58 11.17 8.32
N GLY A 158 11.29 11.50 8.31
CA GLY A 158 10.58 11.98 7.14
C GLY A 158 9.17 12.36 7.51
N ALA A 159 8.93 13.66 7.71
CA ALA A 159 7.64 14.18 8.11
C ALA A 159 6.54 13.83 7.09
N ARG A 160 5.39 13.36 7.59
CA ARG A 160 4.23 12.99 6.77
C ARG A 160 2.93 13.40 7.45
N PRO A 161 1.89 13.80 6.70
CA PRO A 161 0.61 14.20 7.27
C PRO A 161 -0.04 13.11 8.13
N ASP A 162 0.04 11.87 7.66
CA ASP A 162 -0.51 10.68 8.33
C ASP A 162 0.15 10.36 9.67
N THR A 163 1.42 10.74 9.84
CA THR A 163 2.20 10.53 11.07
C THR A 163 1.84 11.60 12.10
N TYR A 164 1.73 12.86 11.68
CA TYR A 164 1.21 13.93 12.53
C TYR A 164 -0.21 13.65 13.01
N ARG A 165 -1.08 13.12 12.14
CA ARG A 165 -2.43 12.69 12.53
C ARG A 165 -2.37 11.61 13.61
N ALA A 166 -1.59 10.55 13.39
CA ALA A 166 -1.46 9.46 14.36
C ALA A 166 -0.89 9.93 15.71
N LEU A 167 0.06 10.86 15.70
CA LEU A 167 0.60 11.46 16.93
C LEU A 167 -0.44 12.34 17.64
N GLY A 168 -1.21 13.14 16.90
CA GLY A 168 -2.30 13.93 17.46
C GLY A 168 -3.34 13.05 18.16
N GLU A 169 -3.78 11.97 17.50
CA GLU A 169 -4.76 11.02 18.05
C GLU A 169 -4.24 10.36 19.35
N LEU A 170 -2.94 10.02 19.39
CA LEU A 170 -2.29 9.50 20.59
C LEU A 170 -2.28 10.53 21.73
N LEU A 171 -1.88 11.76 21.44
CA LEU A 171 -1.79 12.84 22.43
C LEU A 171 -3.17 13.19 23.01
N GLU A 172 -4.24 13.10 22.22
CA GLU A 172 -5.61 13.23 22.73
C GLU A 172 -5.96 12.14 23.76
N ARG A 173 -5.58 10.87 23.48
CA ARG A 173 -5.76 9.77 24.45
C ARG A 173 -4.94 9.97 25.72
N MET A 174 -3.81 10.67 25.62
CA MET A 174 -2.96 11.07 26.76
C MET A 174 -3.42 12.37 27.44
N ASN A 175 -4.53 12.97 26.98
CA ASN A 175 -5.09 14.25 27.45
C ASN A 175 -4.17 15.48 27.25
N GLU A 176 -3.25 15.40 26.29
CA GLU A 176 -2.29 16.45 25.89
C GLU A 176 -2.85 17.27 24.70
N ARG A 177 -4.02 17.89 24.89
CA ARG A 177 -4.82 18.48 23.80
C ARG A 177 -4.14 19.61 23.02
N GLN A 178 -3.29 20.40 23.67
CA GLN A 178 -2.58 21.49 22.99
C GLN A 178 -1.54 20.95 22.00
N GLU A 179 -0.73 19.98 22.44
CA GLU A 179 0.26 19.32 21.59
C GLU A 179 -0.42 18.54 20.44
N ALA A 180 -1.57 17.91 20.72
CA ALA A 180 -2.37 17.27 19.70
C ALA A 180 -2.83 18.24 18.60
N ALA A 181 -3.37 19.41 19.00
CA ALA A 181 -3.80 20.44 18.05
C ALA A 181 -2.64 20.97 17.20
N GLU A 182 -1.45 21.12 17.78
CA GLU A 182 -0.25 21.47 17.02
C GLU A 182 0.16 20.41 16.00
N CYS A 183 0.07 19.13 16.38
CA CYS A 183 0.33 18.01 15.48
C CYS A 183 -0.63 18.04 14.30
N TYR A 184 -1.94 18.15 14.54
CA TYR A 184 -2.94 18.24 13.47
C TYR A 184 -2.71 19.43 12.54
N ARG A 185 -2.36 20.61 13.10
CA ARG A 185 -2.03 21.80 12.31
C ARG A 185 -0.82 21.56 11.40
N LYS A 186 0.26 20.98 11.92
CA LYS A 186 1.46 20.64 11.13
C LYS A 186 1.14 19.62 10.03
N GLY A 187 0.35 18.60 10.36
CA GLY A 187 -0.10 17.59 9.41
C GLY A 187 -0.92 18.18 8.26
N LEU A 188 -1.85 19.10 8.57
CA LEU A 188 -2.67 19.78 7.57
C LEU A 188 -1.84 20.66 6.64
N LEU A 189 -0.95 21.49 7.21
CA LEU A 189 -0.05 22.35 6.41
C LEU A 189 0.81 21.52 5.44
N LEU A 190 1.31 20.37 5.90
CA LEU A 190 2.12 19.48 5.08
C LEU A 190 1.29 18.80 3.96
N ALA A 191 0.02 18.46 4.23
CA ALA A 191 -0.89 17.93 3.21
C ALA A 191 -1.16 18.97 2.12
N ASP A 192 -1.44 20.23 2.50
CA ASP A 192 -1.66 21.33 1.57
C ASP A 192 -0.42 21.59 0.69
N GLU A 193 0.79 21.47 1.26
CA GLU A 193 2.04 21.61 0.50
C GLU A 193 2.25 20.46 -0.49
N ALA A 194 1.84 19.24 -0.15
CA ALA A 194 1.91 18.09 -1.03
C ALA A 194 0.92 18.19 -2.21
N GLU A 195 -0.22 18.86 -2.01
CA GLU A 195 -1.24 19.07 -3.04
C GLU A 195 -0.92 20.21 -4.02
N LYS A 196 -0.07 21.17 -3.64
CA LYS A 196 0.33 22.26 -4.53
C LYS A 196 1.09 21.68 -5.74
N PRO A 197 0.61 21.90 -6.98
CA PRO A 197 1.36 21.48 -8.16
C PRO A 197 2.72 22.18 -8.13
N ARG A 198 3.80 21.41 -8.22
CA ARG A 198 5.16 21.94 -8.35
C ARG A 198 5.25 22.70 -9.67
N THR A 199 4.95 23.99 -9.64
CA THR A 199 4.95 24.85 -10.82
C THR A 199 6.38 25.17 -11.25
N VAL A 200 7.05 24.24 -11.95
CA VAL A 200 8.09 24.58 -12.94
C VAL A 200 7.98 23.60 -14.12
N GLY A 201 7.32 24.06 -15.18
CA GLY A 201 7.51 23.67 -16.58
C GLY A 201 7.67 22.18 -16.92
N ARG A 202 6.56 21.45 -17.06
CA ARG A 202 6.41 20.53 -18.20
C ARG A 202 4.95 20.24 -18.48
N ALA A 203 4.61 20.35 -19.77
CA ALA A 203 3.28 20.19 -20.30
C ALA A 203 2.77 18.74 -20.22
N LEU A 204 1.43 18.64 -20.11
CA LEU A 204 0.54 17.57 -20.54
C LEU A 204 0.32 16.32 -19.65
N ALA A 205 -0.98 16.10 -19.43
CA ALA A 205 -1.74 14.85 -19.40
C ALA A 205 -2.05 14.22 -18.03
N GLY A 206 -3.36 14.17 -17.75
CA GLY A 206 -3.95 13.53 -16.59
C GLY A 206 -3.60 12.06 -16.47
N ARG A 207 -3.51 11.61 -15.22
CA ARG A 207 -3.31 10.21 -14.84
C ARG A 207 -4.61 9.44 -15.06
N GLY A 208 -4.86 9.09 -16.32
CA GLY A 208 -5.56 7.85 -16.63
C GLY A 208 -4.53 6.73 -16.67
N ALA A 209 -4.88 5.53 -16.20
CA ALA A 209 -4.06 4.34 -16.40
C ALA A 209 -3.63 4.26 -17.89
N PRO A 210 -2.36 3.89 -18.18
CA PRO A 210 -1.84 3.86 -19.55
C PRO A 210 -2.79 3.08 -20.44
N ASP A 211 -3.13 3.67 -21.57
CA ASP A 211 -4.04 3.05 -22.53
C ASP A 211 -3.40 1.74 -23.03
N PRO A 212 -4.03 0.56 -22.80
CA PRO A 212 -3.49 -0.71 -23.30
C PRO A 212 -3.23 -0.68 -24.82
N ALA A 213 -3.94 0.18 -25.58
CA ALA A 213 -3.68 0.38 -27.00
C ALA A 213 -2.27 0.94 -27.30
N LYS A 214 -1.66 1.69 -26.37
CA LYS A 214 -0.28 2.19 -26.52
C LYS A 214 0.77 1.08 -26.34
N LEU A 215 0.47 0.06 -25.53
CA LEU A 215 1.35 -1.10 -25.34
C LEU A 215 1.25 -2.10 -26.51
N LEU A 216 0.12 -2.09 -27.23
CA LEU A 216 -0.14 -2.91 -28.41
C LEU A 216 0.33 -2.29 -29.74
N SER A 217 0.95 -1.10 -29.70
CA SER A 217 1.45 -0.43 -30.90
C SER A 217 2.87 -0.92 -31.25
N PRO A 218 3.14 -1.37 -32.50
CA PRO A 218 4.49 -1.67 -32.93
C PRO A 218 5.31 -0.36 -32.99
N GLY A 219 6.50 -0.39 -32.39
CA GLY A 219 7.50 0.68 -32.49
C GLY A 219 8.35 0.53 -33.74
#